data_AF-A0A7S0MB31-F1
#
_entry.id   AF-A0A7S0MB31-F1
#
_cell.length_a   1.000
_cell.length_b   1.000
_cell.length_c   1.000
_cell.angle_alpha   90.00
_cell.angle_beta   90.00
_cell.angle_gamma   90.00
#
_symmetry.space_group_name_H-M   'P 1'
#
loop_
_entity.id
_entity.type
_entity.pdbx_description
1 polymer ?
#
loop_
_entity_poly.entity_id
_entity_poly.type
_entity_poly.pdbx_seq_one_letter_code
_entity_poly.pdbx_strand_id
1 'polypeptide(L)'
;DMDDFRSGIMAHIGSPDLHFESAMESEHCCRDCADFEFETKNYRIKTTPSKEWMIVTGGMKCPEHQMKFNRTIPDIGYLLSLSTAKEANLQKAEVIAIVLYTGPMYMIYNAVLRRYPVELYQDLKRSNSLFTTTIFALVSAVHKLSWVGGISSGMKLYRGLKEDFSLPDHFFKCDKNGCSGFTEYA
;
A
#
# COMPACT_ATOMS: atom_id res chain seq x y z
N ASP A 1 -14.36 17.88 2.95
CA ASP A 1 -14.59 19.29 2.61
C ASP A 1 -14.50 19.44 1.10
N MET A 2 -15.36 20.24 0.46
CA MET A 2 -15.34 20.42 -1.01
C MET A 2 -14.06 21.13 -1.47
N ASP A 3 -13.44 21.91 -0.58
CA ASP A 3 -12.18 22.60 -0.85
C ASP A 3 -10.99 21.63 -0.92
N ASP A 4 -10.93 20.63 -0.03
CA ASP A 4 -9.94 19.53 -0.10
C ASP A 4 -10.10 18.74 -1.43
N PHE A 5 -11.32 18.54 -1.92
CA PHE A 5 -11.54 17.85 -3.21
C PHE A 5 -11.00 18.66 -4.39
N ARG A 6 -11.15 19.99 -4.38
CA ARG A 6 -10.75 20.88 -5.49
C ARG A 6 -9.25 21.14 -5.55
N SER A 7 -8.58 21.15 -4.41
CA SER A 7 -7.14 21.45 -4.34
C SER A 7 -6.25 20.29 -4.82
N GLY A 8 -6.81 19.08 -4.89
CA GLY A 8 -6.11 17.88 -5.37
C GLY A 8 -5.01 17.40 -4.43
N ILE A 9 -4.38 16.28 -4.78
CA ILE A 9 -3.40 15.59 -3.93
C ILE A 9 -2.15 16.45 -3.66
N MET A 10 -1.73 17.30 -4.61
CA MET A 10 -0.58 18.21 -4.44
C MET A 10 -0.77 19.18 -3.26
N ALA A 11 -1.97 19.72 -3.06
CA ALA A 11 -2.23 20.59 -1.92
C ALA A 11 -2.21 19.84 -0.57
N HIS A 12 -2.30 18.51 -0.59
CA HIS A 12 -2.39 17.68 0.60
C HIS A 12 -1.03 17.17 1.08
N ILE A 13 -0.18 16.75 0.13
CA ILE A 13 1.10 16.09 0.43
C ILE A 13 2.30 16.79 -0.23
N GLY A 14 2.08 17.88 -0.97
CA GLY A 14 3.12 18.59 -1.72
C GLY A 14 3.36 18.00 -3.12
N SER A 15 4.41 18.49 -3.78
CA SER A 15 4.81 18.03 -5.10
C SER A 15 5.79 16.85 -5.00
N PRO A 16 5.72 15.86 -5.91
CA PRO A 16 6.69 14.78 -5.95
C PRO A 16 8.04 15.26 -6.48
N ASP A 17 9.10 14.52 -6.17
CA ASP A 17 10.39 14.69 -6.85
C ASP A 17 10.33 14.16 -8.29
N LEU A 18 11.18 14.68 -9.17
CA LEU A 18 11.34 14.21 -10.54
C LEU A 18 12.14 12.89 -10.60
N HIS A 19 13.00 12.63 -9.62
CA HIS A 19 13.81 11.42 -9.50
C HIS A 19 13.11 10.41 -8.59
N PHE A 20 12.03 9.81 -9.12
CA PHE A 20 11.11 8.97 -8.34
C PHE A 20 11.82 7.91 -7.48
N GLU A 21 12.64 7.03 -8.06
CA GLU A 21 13.24 5.91 -7.31
C GLU A 21 14.12 6.38 -6.14
N SER A 22 15.02 7.34 -6.37
CA SER A 22 15.92 7.85 -5.32
C SER A 22 15.19 8.66 -4.27
N ALA A 23 14.15 9.41 -4.66
CA ALA A 23 13.33 10.15 -3.72
C ALA A 23 12.45 9.23 -2.87
N MET A 24 11.88 8.18 -3.48
CA MET A 24 11.16 7.13 -2.76
C MET A 24 12.08 6.38 -1.79
N GLU A 25 13.30 6.04 -2.20
CA GLU A 25 14.30 5.46 -1.28
C GLU A 25 14.58 6.39 -0.09
N SER A 26 14.85 7.66 -0.37
CA SER A 26 15.10 8.66 0.66
C SER A 26 13.91 8.81 1.63
N GLU A 27 12.67 8.82 1.11
CA GLU A 27 11.44 8.84 1.91
C GLU A 27 11.37 7.69 2.93
N HIS A 28 11.90 6.51 2.60
CA HIS A 28 11.83 5.32 3.45
C HIS A 28 13.06 5.09 4.32
N CYS A 29 14.25 5.45 3.83
CA CYS A 29 15.52 5.05 4.42
C CYS A 29 16.28 6.20 5.08
N CYS A 30 16.02 7.45 4.70
CA CYS A 30 16.87 8.59 5.08
C CYS A 30 16.16 9.65 5.92
N ARG A 31 14.83 9.66 5.97
CA ARG A 31 14.06 10.61 6.78
C ARG A 31 13.94 10.12 8.22
N ASP A 32 13.60 11.03 9.14
CA ASP A 32 13.53 10.72 10.59
C ASP A 32 12.52 9.62 10.93
N CYS A 33 11.60 9.28 10.02
CA CYS A 33 10.66 8.16 10.17
C CYS A 33 11.20 6.80 9.69
N ALA A 34 12.43 6.70 9.18
CA ALA A 34 12.94 5.48 8.54
C ALA A 34 12.85 4.26 9.47
N ASP A 35 13.11 4.49 10.76
CA ASP A 35 13.05 3.48 11.83
C ASP A 35 11.78 3.57 12.68
N PHE A 36 10.77 4.34 12.23
CA PHE A 36 9.48 4.40 12.91
C PHE A 36 8.82 3.03 12.87
N GLU A 37 8.72 2.38 14.04
CA GLU A 37 8.15 1.04 14.14
C GLU A 37 6.62 1.10 14.20
N PHE A 38 5.96 0.32 13.34
CA PHE A 38 4.51 0.20 13.32
C PHE A 38 4.08 -1.27 13.14
N GLU A 39 2.87 -1.57 13.60
CA GLU A 39 2.29 -2.91 13.50
C GLU A 39 1.03 -2.91 12.63
N THR A 40 0.99 -3.81 11.65
CA THR A 40 -0.19 -3.98 10.81
C THR A 40 -1.36 -4.59 11.58
N LYS A 41 -2.54 -3.96 11.53
CA LYS A 41 -3.73 -4.49 12.24
C LYS A 41 -4.18 -5.86 11.71
N ASN A 42 -4.15 -6.03 10.38
CA ASN A 42 -4.68 -7.22 9.72
C ASN A 42 -3.73 -8.42 9.77
N TYR A 43 -2.42 -8.19 9.74
CA TYR A 43 -1.41 -9.25 9.60
C TYR A 43 -0.49 -9.38 10.81
N ARG A 44 -0.57 -8.45 11.78
CA ARG A 44 0.27 -8.40 12.98
C ARG A 44 1.77 -8.41 12.67
N ILE A 45 2.14 -7.83 11.53
CA ILE A 45 3.52 -7.63 11.10
C ILE A 45 4.01 -6.33 11.73
N LYS A 46 5.05 -6.43 12.58
CA LYS A 46 5.82 -5.29 13.08
C LYS A 46 6.99 -5.00 12.14
N THR A 47 7.08 -3.76 11.67
CA THR A 47 8.09 -3.36 10.68
C THR A 47 8.36 -1.86 10.74
N THR A 48 9.26 -1.38 9.88
CA THR A 48 9.58 0.05 9.70
C THR A 48 9.56 0.39 8.20
N PRO A 49 9.41 1.68 7.82
CA PRO A 49 9.51 2.09 6.42
C PRO A 49 10.79 1.62 5.73
N SER A 50 11.94 1.73 6.41
CA SER A 50 13.23 1.31 5.88
C SER A 50 13.29 -0.21 5.63
N LYS A 51 12.81 -1.02 6.59
CA LYS A 51 12.75 -2.48 6.44
C LYS A 51 11.88 -2.89 5.26
N GLU A 52 10.69 -2.30 5.13
CA GLU A 52 9.79 -2.61 4.01
C GLU A 52 10.39 -2.22 2.66
N TRP A 53 11.07 -1.07 2.58
CA TRP A 53 11.80 -0.69 1.38
C TRP A 53 12.86 -1.72 1.00
N MET A 54 13.73 -2.10 1.94
CA MET A 54 14.79 -3.08 1.68
C MET A 54 14.22 -4.45 1.28
N ILE A 55 13.10 -4.86 1.89
CA ILE A 55 12.44 -6.12 1.55
C ILE A 55 11.90 -6.09 0.12
N VAL A 56 11.18 -5.04 -0.26
CA VAL A 56 10.56 -4.92 -1.59
C VAL A 56 11.59 -4.74 -2.69
N THR A 57 12.68 -4.02 -2.42
CA THR A 57 13.75 -3.76 -3.40
C THR A 57 14.82 -4.86 -3.46
N GLY A 58 14.70 -5.90 -2.63
CA GLY A 58 15.62 -7.04 -2.60
C GLY A 58 16.90 -6.83 -1.79
N GLY A 59 17.03 -5.70 -1.08
CA GLY A 59 18.13 -5.44 -0.14
C GLY A 59 18.06 -6.26 1.16
N MET A 60 16.90 -6.84 1.47
CA MET A 60 16.70 -7.69 2.65
C MET A 60 15.74 -8.85 2.34
N LYS A 61 16.03 -10.05 2.87
CA LYS A 61 15.07 -11.16 2.83
C LYS A 61 13.98 -10.94 3.88
N CYS A 62 12.72 -11.02 3.47
CA CYS A 62 11.60 -10.98 4.41
C CYS A 62 11.71 -12.12 5.44
N PRO A 63 11.62 -11.83 6.75
CA PRO A 63 11.64 -12.86 7.78
C PRO A 63 10.52 -13.88 7.60
N GLU A 64 10.81 -15.18 7.76
CA GLU A 64 9.83 -16.26 7.51
C GLU A 64 8.55 -16.11 8.35
N HIS A 65 8.67 -15.62 9.58
CA HIS A 65 7.50 -15.39 10.45
C HIS A 65 6.57 -14.28 9.93
N GLN A 66 7.06 -13.36 9.09
CA GLN A 66 6.26 -12.30 8.45
C GLN A 66 5.65 -12.76 7.12
N MET A 67 6.07 -13.91 6.59
CA MET A 67 5.50 -14.54 5.40
C MET A 67 4.24 -15.37 5.71
N LYS A 68 3.77 -15.33 6.97
CA LYS A 68 2.49 -15.93 7.39
C LYS A 68 1.31 -15.24 6.69
N PHE A 69 0.16 -15.91 6.66
CA PHE A 69 -1.05 -15.45 5.96
C PHE A 69 -0.89 -15.23 4.45
N ASN A 70 -0.09 -16.07 3.78
CA ASN A 70 0.15 -16.01 2.33
C ASN A 70 0.72 -14.67 1.81
N ARG A 71 1.42 -13.91 2.67
CA ARG A 71 2.18 -12.74 2.21
C ARG A 71 3.20 -13.21 1.18
N THR A 72 3.10 -12.69 -0.03
CA THR A 72 4.05 -12.93 -1.12
C THR A 72 4.69 -11.59 -1.47
N ILE A 73 6.01 -11.56 -1.64
CA ILE A 73 6.75 -10.39 -2.13
C ILE A 73 7.29 -10.78 -3.50
N PRO A 74 6.56 -10.48 -4.59
CA PRO A 74 7.00 -10.85 -5.92
C PRO A 74 8.24 -10.05 -6.31
N ASP A 75 9.10 -10.65 -7.13
CA ASP A 75 10.22 -9.94 -7.74
C ASP A 75 9.70 -8.80 -8.62
N ILE A 76 10.33 -7.63 -8.51
CA ILE A 76 9.92 -6.43 -9.26
C ILE A 76 10.12 -6.62 -10.76
N GLY A 77 11.20 -7.29 -11.18
CA GLY A 77 11.46 -7.61 -12.58
C GLY A 77 10.40 -8.55 -13.16
N TYR A 78 9.99 -9.56 -12.39
CA TYR A 78 8.88 -10.43 -12.75
C TYR A 78 7.57 -9.65 -12.90
N LEU A 79 7.21 -8.77 -11.96
CA LEU A 79 5.98 -7.97 -12.04
C LEU A 79 5.97 -7.05 -13.27
N LEU A 80 7.11 -6.41 -13.58
CA LEU A 80 7.28 -5.61 -14.79
C LEU A 80 7.16 -6.44 -16.08
N SER A 81 7.45 -7.75 -16.01
CA SER A 81 7.38 -8.64 -17.16
C SER A 81 5.94 -9.06 -17.53
N LEU A 82 4.98 -8.90 -16.61
CA LEU A 82 3.57 -9.25 -16.80
C LEU A 82 2.94 -8.43 -17.93
N SER A 83 2.03 -9.04 -18.70
CA SER A 83 1.33 -8.38 -19.82
C SER A 83 0.61 -7.11 -19.37
N THR A 84 -0.13 -7.18 -18.26
CA THR A 84 -0.85 -6.01 -17.70
C THR A 84 0.09 -4.85 -17.36
N ALA A 85 1.27 -5.13 -16.80
CA ALA A 85 2.24 -4.09 -16.46
C ALA A 85 2.85 -3.46 -17.71
N LYS A 86 3.14 -4.27 -18.74
CA LYS A 86 3.62 -3.81 -20.05
C LYS A 86 2.58 -2.99 -20.80
N GLU A 87 1.34 -3.46 -20.84
CA GLU A 87 0.21 -2.78 -21.49
C GLU A 87 -0.09 -1.44 -20.82
N ALA A 88 -0.06 -1.38 -19.48
CA ALA A 88 -0.22 -0.15 -18.72
C ALA A 88 1.02 0.77 -18.78
N ASN A 89 2.14 0.32 -19.36
CA ASN A 89 3.42 1.02 -19.38
C ASN A 89 3.87 1.46 -17.96
N LEU A 90 3.82 0.52 -17.01
CA LEU A 90 4.26 0.76 -15.65
C LEU A 90 5.78 0.91 -15.57
N GLN A 91 6.22 1.89 -14.79
CA GLN A 91 7.60 2.13 -14.43
C GLN A 91 7.97 1.35 -13.17
N LYS A 92 9.27 1.12 -12.96
CA LYS A 92 9.77 0.40 -11.78
C LYS A 92 9.32 1.04 -10.46
N ALA A 93 9.39 2.36 -10.35
CA ALA A 93 8.89 3.13 -9.20
C ALA A 93 7.41 2.85 -8.90
N GLU A 94 6.57 2.76 -9.93
CA GLU A 94 5.13 2.50 -9.80
C GLU A 94 4.87 1.08 -9.28
N VAL A 95 5.62 0.09 -9.78
CA VAL A 95 5.53 -1.30 -9.31
C VAL A 95 6.00 -1.41 -7.86
N ILE A 96 7.10 -0.75 -7.49
CA ILE A 96 7.57 -0.69 -6.09
C ILE A 96 6.48 -0.09 -5.19
N ALA A 97 5.87 1.02 -5.60
CA ALA A 97 4.80 1.67 -4.83
C ALA A 97 3.58 0.75 -4.64
N ILE A 98 3.18 0.00 -5.68
CA ILE A 98 2.11 -1.02 -5.58
C ILE A 98 2.47 -2.08 -4.54
N VAL A 99 3.68 -2.65 -4.63
CA VAL A 99 4.10 -3.73 -3.70
C VAL A 99 4.16 -3.21 -2.26
N LEU A 100 4.71 -2.01 -2.03
CA LEU A 100 4.72 -1.38 -0.71
C LEU A 100 3.29 -1.16 -0.17
N TYR A 101 2.37 -0.63 -0.99
CA TYR A 101 0.99 -0.39 -0.59
C TYR A 101 0.20 -1.69 -0.36
N THR A 102 0.46 -2.75 -1.10
CA THR A 102 -0.17 -4.07 -0.85
C THR A 102 0.47 -4.81 0.33
N GLY A 103 1.66 -4.38 0.75
CA GLY A 103 2.32 -4.77 2.00
C GLY A 103 1.93 -3.86 3.18
N PRO A 104 2.72 -3.89 4.27
CA PRO A 104 2.46 -3.12 5.50
C PRO A 104 2.30 -1.60 5.34
N MET A 105 2.94 -0.98 4.35
CA MET A 105 2.99 0.47 4.22
C MET A 105 1.64 1.13 3.91
N TYR A 106 0.60 0.35 3.56
CA TYR A 106 -0.77 0.86 3.43
C TYR A 106 -1.23 1.64 4.66
N MET A 107 -0.78 1.27 5.87
CA MET A 107 -1.18 1.95 7.10
C MET A 107 -0.66 3.37 7.15
N ILE A 108 0.62 3.56 6.81
CA ILE A 108 1.28 4.86 6.82
C ILE A 108 0.72 5.74 5.70
N TYR A 109 0.64 5.22 4.47
CA TYR A 109 0.14 6.00 3.34
C TYR A 109 -1.33 6.40 3.51
N ASN A 110 -2.17 5.49 3.99
CA ASN A 110 -3.56 5.83 4.27
C ASN A 110 -3.69 6.79 5.45
N ALA A 111 -2.79 6.74 6.45
CA ALA A 111 -2.80 7.70 7.54
C ALA A 111 -2.45 9.11 7.07
N VAL A 112 -1.47 9.24 6.17
CA VAL A 112 -1.13 10.51 5.51
C VAL A 112 -2.32 11.03 4.69
N LEU A 113 -2.91 10.19 3.85
CA LEU A 113 -4.02 10.58 2.97
C LEU A 113 -5.30 10.93 3.75
N ARG A 114 -5.58 10.24 4.86
CA ARG A 114 -6.77 10.47 5.70
C ARG A 114 -6.55 11.52 6.77
N ARG A 115 -5.29 11.91 7.03
CA ARG A 115 -4.88 12.71 8.20
C ARG A 115 -5.35 12.08 9.52
N TYR A 116 -5.34 10.75 9.59
CA TYR A 116 -5.88 9.97 10.71
C TYR A 116 -5.13 8.64 10.91
N PRO A 117 -4.77 8.23 12.15
CA PRO A 117 -4.94 8.94 13.42
C PRO A 117 -4.20 10.27 13.44
N VAL A 118 -4.74 11.27 14.15
CA VAL A 118 -4.21 12.65 14.11
C VAL A 118 -2.80 12.70 14.67
N GLU A 119 -2.50 11.97 15.75
CA GLU A 119 -1.15 11.96 16.34
C GLU A 119 -0.12 11.44 15.33
N LEU A 120 -0.41 10.30 14.70
CA LEU A 120 0.47 9.71 13.68
C LEU A 120 0.69 10.66 12.50
N TYR A 121 -0.37 11.29 12.00
CA TYR A 121 -0.24 12.24 10.90
C TYR A 121 0.63 13.44 11.29
N GLN A 122 0.45 14.00 12.49
CA GLN A 122 1.24 15.15 12.95
C GLN A 122 2.71 14.76 13.18
N ASP A 123 3.00 13.55 13.66
CA ASP A 123 4.36 13.05 13.80
C ASP A 123 5.05 12.93 12.43
N LEU A 124 4.39 12.29 11.47
CA LEU A 124 4.89 12.15 10.10
C LEU A 124 5.07 13.51 9.41
N LYS A 125 4.17 14.46 9.65
CA LYS A 125 4.28 15.82 9.10
C LYS A 125 5.46 16.56 9.70
N ARG A 126 5.68 16.46 11.01
CA ARG A 126 6.81 17.10 11.71
C ARG A 126 8.16 16.52 11.29
N SER A 127 8.22 15.22 10.99
CA SER A 127 9.43 14.56 10.48
C SER A 127 9.65 14.74 8.97
N ASN A 128 8.85 15.57 8.29
CA ASN A 128 8.86 15.72 6.84
C ASN A 128 8.71 14.38 6.09
N SER A 129 7.90 13.46 6.62
CA SER A 129 7.76 12.07 6.15
C SER A 129 6.38 11.78 5.60
N LEU A 130 5.91 12.62 4.67
CA LEU A 130 4.59 12.43 4.05
C LEU A 130 4.60 11.44 2.87
N PHE A 131 5.76 10.85 2.54
CA PHE A 131 5.92 9.87 1.46
C PHE A 131 5.33 10.34 0.12
N THR A 132 5.48 11.64 -0.15
CA THR A 132 4.84 12.33 -1.25
C THR A 132 5.09 11.63 -2.58
N THR A 133 6.36 11.44 -2.93
CA THR A 133 6.77 10.85 -4.21
C THR A 133 6.26 9.43 -4.36
N THR A 134 6.30 8.64 -3.28
CA THR A 134 5.77 7.28 -3.25
C THR A 134 4.26 7.24 -3.48
N ILE A 135 3.50 8.13 -2.83
CA ILE A 135 2.05 8.22 -3.01
C ILE A 135 1.71 8.66 -4.45
N PHE A 136 2.47 9.59 -5.03
CA PHE A 136 2.30 9.97 -6.44
C PHE A 136 2.57 8.81 -7.39
N ALA A 137 3.64 8.04 -7.17
CA ALA A 137 3.94 6.84 -7.96
C ALA A 137 2.78 5.82 -7.86
N LEU A 138 2.23 5.62 -6.66
CA LEU A 138 1.07 4.74 -6.46
C LEU A 138 -0.17 5.23 -7.22
N VAL A 139 -0.51 6.52 -7.13
CA VAL A 139 -1.66 7.10 -7.84
C VAL A 139 -1.48 7.00 -9.36
N SER A 140 -0.28 7.28 -9.86
CA SER A 140 0.06 7.11 -11.27
C SER A 140 -0.14 5.66 -11.73
N ALA A 141 0.32 4.70 -10.93
CA ALA A 141 0.18 3.28 -11.21
C ALA A 141 -1.30 2.85 -11.30
N VAL A 142 -2.11 3.24 -10.31
CA VAL A 142 -3.56 2.96 -10.28
C VAL A 142 -4.26 3.57 -11.50
N HIS A 143 -3.92 4.82 -11.84
CA HIS A 143 -4.48 5.48 -13.01
C HIS A 143 -4.14 4.70 -14.29
N LYS A 144 -2.87 4.38 -14.54
CA LYS A 144 -2.45 3.59 -15.71
C LYS A 144 -3.12 2.23 -15.78
N LEU A 145 -3.20 1.51 -14.66
CA LEU A 145 -3.87 0.22 -14.58
C LEU A 145 -5.38 0.33 -14.88
N SER A 146 -6.02 1.44 -14.52
CA SER A 146 -7.45 1.64 -14.80
C SER A 146 -7.77 1.71 -16.30
N TRP A 147 -6.82 2.16 -17.13
CA TRP A 147 -6.99 2.21 -18.59
C TRP A 147 -6.96 0.83 -19.25
N VAL A 148 -6.24 -0.13 -18.65
CA VAL A 148 -6.10 -1.49 -19.19
C VAL A 148 -6.93 -2.53 -18.45
N GLY A 149 -7.40 -2.22 -17.25
CA GLY A 149 -8.02 -3.16 -16.31
C GLY A 149 -9.41 -3.66 -16.71
N GLY A 150 -9.99 -3.17 -17.81
CA GLY A 150 -11.23 -3.72 -18.37
C GLY A 150 -12.40 -3.73 -17.37
N ILE A 151 -12.55 -2.68 -16.56
CA ILE A 151 -13.64 -2.58 -15.57
C ILE A 151 -14.97 -2.48 -16.32
N SER A 152 -15.69 -3.59 -16.39
CA SER A 152 -16.96 -3.65 -17.11
C SER A 152 -18.07 -2.92 -16.35
N SER A 153 -18.98 -2.29 -17.10
CA SER A 153 -20.20 -1.70 -16.55
C SER A 153 -21.06 -2.82 -15.96
N GLY A 154 -21.06 -2.96 -14.63
CA GLY A 154 -21.72 -4.06 -13.91
C GLY A 154 -20.78 -4.93 -13.07
N MET A 155 -19.47 -4.68 -13.08
CA MET A 155 -18.53 -5.36 -12.19
C MET A 155 -18.90 -5.10 -10.73
N LYS A 156 -19.22 -6.17 -9.99
CA LYS A 156 -19.48 -6.10 -8.55
C LYS A 156 -18.17 -6.16 -7.79
N LEU A 157 -17.95 -5.19 -6.91
CA LEU A 157 -16.84 -5.17 -5.96
C LEU A 157 -17.38 -5.45 -4.56
N TYR A 158 -16.63 -6.23 -3.78
CA TYR A 158 -16.96 -6.56 -2.40
C TYR A 158 -15.96 -5.89 -1.47
N ARG A 159 -16.45 -5.36 -0.35
CA ARG A 159 -15.62 -4.76 0.69
C ARG A 159 -16.07 -5.28 2.04
N GLY A 160 -15.18 -6.00 2.73
CA GLY A 160 -15.38 -6.31 4.14
C GLY A 160 -15.15 -5.06 5.00
N LEU A 161 -16.12 -4.72 5.85
CA LEU A 161 -15.98 -3.72 6.90
C LEU A 161 -16.11 -4.45 8.24
N LYS A 162 -15.23 -4.15 9.20
CA LYS A 162 -15.32 -4.68 10.56
C LYS A 162 -15.04 -3.56 11.56
N GLU A 163 -15.88 -3.40 12.57
CA GLU A 163 -15.75 -2.37 13.61
C GLU A 163 -14.65 -2.69 14.66
N ASP A 164 -14.27 -3.97 14.83
CA ASP A 164 -13.44 -4.48 15.95
C ASP A 164 -12.19 -5.32 15.51
N PHE A 165 -11.79 -5.26 14.24
CA PHE A 165 -10.47 -5.73 13.74
C PHE A 165 -10.10 -7.24 13.86
N SER A 166 -11.04 -8.17 14.09
CA SER A 166 -10.76 -9.63 14.16
C SER A 166 -11.79 -10.52 13.44
N LEU A 167 -11.60 -10.97 12.20
CA LEU A 167 -12.61 -11.84 11.55
C LEU A 167 -12.96 -13.07 12.43
N PRO A 168 -14.25 -13.41 12.63
CA PRO A 168 -14.62 -14.56 13.43
C PRO A 168 -14.01 -15.86 12.88
N ASP A 169 -13.69 -16.82 13.75
CA ASP A 169 -13.07 -18.10 13.37
C ASP A 169 -13.72 -18.82 12.17
N HIS A 170 -15.04 -18.67 11.99
CA HIS A 170 -15.77 -19.31 10.90
C HIS A 170 -15.45 -18.74 9.51
N PHE A 171 -14.84 -17.56 9.40
CA PHE A 171 -14.30 -17.05 8.13
C PHE A 171 -13.04 -17.81 7.68
N PHE A 172 -12.34 -18.47 8.60
CA PHE A 172 -11.09 -19.18 8.33
C PHE A 172 -11.25 -20.71 8.39
N LYS A 173 -12.40 -21.20 8.85
CA LYS A 173 -12.74 -22.64 8.89
C LYS A 173 -13.56 -22.98 7.66
N CYS A 174 -13.10 -23.95 6.88
CA CYS A 174 -13.87 -24.45 5.75
C CYS A 174 -15.15 -25.13 6.24
N ASP A 175 -16.26 -24.88 5.55
CA ASP A 175 -17.50 -25.61 5.73
C ASP A 175 -17.38 -27.05 5.19
N LYS A 176 -18.46 -27.81 5.31
CA LYS A 176 -18.57 -29.18 4.80
C LYS A 176 -18.32 -29.32 3.28
N ASN A 177 -18.31 -28.22 2.54
CA ASN A 177 -18.07 -28.17 1.10
C ASN A 177 -16.68 -27.59 0.77
N GLY A 178 -15.84 -27.28 1.76
CA GLY A 178 -14.52 -26.71 1.56
C GLY A 178 -14.49 -25.19 1.38
N CYS A 179 -15.61 -24.50 1.57
CA CYS A 179 -15.73 -23.05 1.38
C CYS A 179 -15.49 -22.31 2.71
N SER A 180 -14.81 -21.15 2.67
CA SER A 180 -14.61 -20.27 3.83
C SER A 180 -14.87 -18.81 3.44
N GLY A 181 -15.23 -17.98 4.42
CA GLY A 181 -15.67 -16.58 4.23
C GLY A 181 -17.18 -16.39 4.31
N PHE A 182 -17.64 -15.14 4.29
CA PHE A 182 -19.07 -14.78 4.25
C PHE A 182 -19.27 -13.59 3.30
N THR A 183 -20.41 -13.57 2.62
CA THR A 183 -20.84 -12.45 1.78
C THR A 183 -22.19 -12.00 2.33
N GLU A 184 -22.27 -10.80 2.91
CA GLU A 184 -23.57 -10.18 3.15
C GLU A 184 -24.10 -9.67 1.82
N TYR A 185 -25.35 -10.04 1.50
CA TYR A 185 -26.11 -9.31 0.50
C TYR A 185 -26.56 -8.00 1.15
N ALA A 186 -26.06 -6.88 0.62
CA ALA A 186 -26.66 -5.56 0.83
C ALA A 186 -27.86 -5.39 -0.12
#